data_AF-A0A2D6ZZF6-F1
#
_entry.id   AF-A0A2D6ZZF6-F1
#
_cell.length_a   1.000
_cell.length_b   1.000
_cell.length_c   1.000
_cell.angle_alpha   90.00
_cell.angle_beta   90.00
_cell.angle_gamma   90.00
#
_symmetry.space_group_name_H-M   'P 1'
#
loop_
_entity.id
_entity.type
_entity.pdbx_description
1 polymer ?
#
loop_
_entity_poly.entity_id
_entity_poly.type
_entity_poly.pdbx_seq_one_letter_code
_entity_poly.pdbx_strand_id
1 'polypeptide(L)'
;MNINKYLLLIFLCLLSFNTTANKLHLNKVIYKIQIKGDFENKILNDIDLLDLNSNEGQRLNKESVNKDIQKLMTTGYFEKVIAYSDKINNKVNLIYECNPNPIVKNIVIKGNTVFKQNKLLNTFKQKKDHIVNFKNIKKDKNKLLKKYKELGYNFIKINSITFDKETETLIYEINEGTISAINFIGLNKIKEKILLRELSSKKGTVFNSNTIRIDREKLLTLGYFTFVSSPKLDIDSQSQIKITFKLSEKKVNRVDFGIEHEDNIVAGFVNNIRNHNIIHSDLLSVKTQINFENNTLLFNNYKLIYRQPWTLNKSKLSTSGSIYSEEHIENINNEQYLSNRSGLNLRFLYPLSKTLKASILLKNETVEPLDAAASTEFETYNLNSLSLKLNYSNIKNRINPKKGRYFTIEFEQGDDLKIIQLGGLSFSKTILNIANFFKVSKKATVATRFQAGFFDPNEGSTFETENFILGGATNLRGYSESKFTGEKKALANFEYRYELNETFQPILFYDIGNAFDSTIENNPLKSSYGIGLRIITPVIPIRFDFAINPNQTFFHFGFGQIF
;
A
#
# COMPACT_ATOMS: atom_id res chain seq x y z
N MET A 1 -1.36 -55.83 -4.71
CA MET A 1 -2.79 -56.01 -4.41
C MET A 1 -3.55 -54.98 -5.23
N ASN A 2 -4.61 -55.42 -5.88
CA ASN A 2 -5.20 -54.92 -7.13
C ASN A 2 -6.21 -53.77 -6.94
N ILE A 3 -6.60 -53.13 -8.06
CA ILE A 3 -7.86 -52.34 -8.34
C ILE A 3 -7.82 -50.85 -7.89
N ASN A 4 -8.14 -49.79 -8.66
CA ASN A 4 -8.77 -49.54 -9.98
C ASN A 4 -8.36 -48.11 -10.45
N LYS A 5 -7.83 -47.91 -11.68
CA LYS A 5 -8.52 -47.54 -12.95
C LYS A 5 -9.27 -46.19 -12.93
N TYR A 6 -8.71 -45.17 -13.59
CA TYR A 6 -9.29 -44.29 -14.63
C TYR A 6 -8.46 -42.98 -14.74
N LEU A 7 -7.37 -43.03 -15.52
CA LEU A 7 -6.64 -41.84 -15.97
C LEU A 7 -6.77 -41.78 -17.49
N LEU A 8 -7.63 -40.89 -17.99
CA LEU A 8 -7.82 -40.68 -19.43
C LEU A 8 -6.70 -39.77 -19.94
N LEU A 9 -5.62 -40.36 -20.46
CA LEU A 9 -4.64 -39.67 -21.28
C LEU A 9 -5.29 -39.30 -22.62
N ILE A 10 -5.59 -38.01 -22.84
CA ILE A 10 -5.87 -37.48 -24.17
C ILE A 10 -4.60 -36.77 -24.65
N PHE A 11 -3.65 -37.54 -25.22
CA PHE A 11 -2.74 -37.06 -26.26
C PHE A 11 -2.07 -38.27 -26.97
N LEU A 12 -1.97 -38.19 -28.30
CA LEU A 12 -1.51 -39.20 -29.28
C LEU A 12 -2.51 -40.28 -29.73
N CYS A 13 -3.51 -39.87 -30.52
CA CYS A 13 -3.88 -40.65 -31.71
C CYS A 13 -3.01 -40.19 -32.88
N LEU A 14 -1.76 -40.64 -32.90
CA LEU A 14 -0.96 -40.72 -34.12
C LEU A 14 -0.73 -42.20 -34.37
N LEU A 15 -1.23 -42.65 -35.53
CA LEU A 15 -0.91 -43.92 -36.20
C LEU A 15 -1.47 -45.21 -35.55
N SER A 16 -2.74 -45.48 -35.81
CA SER A 16 -3.17 -46.84 -36.15
C SER A 16 -4.27 -46.77 -37.22
N PHE A 17 -3.84 -46.87 -38.48
CA PHE A 17 -4.74 -47.16 -39.60
C PHE A 17 -5.24 -48.60 -39.43
N ASN A 18 -6.31 -48.80 -38.66
CA ASN A 18 -7.14 -49.99 -38.81
C ASN A 18 -8.15 -49.70 -39.91
N THR A 19 -7.87 -50.26 -41.08
CA THR A 19 -8.67 -50.23 -42.29
C THR A 19 -9.95 -51.02 -42.09
N THR A 20 -11.00 -50.40 -41.55
CA THR A 20 -12.34 -50.68 -42.08
C THR A 20 -12.34 -50.11 -43.50
N ALA A 21 -12.55 -50.96 -44.50
CA ALA A 21 -12.50 -50.59 -45.91
C ALA A 21 -13.53 -49.49 -46.21
N ASN A 22 -13.12 -48.23 -46.11
CA ASN A 22 -13.86 -47.08 -46.63
C ASN A 22 -13.96 -47.29 -48.14
N LYS A 23 -15.13 -47.72 -48.60
CA LYS A 23 -15.39 -48.00 -50.01
C LYS A 23 -15.46 -46.68 -50.78
N LEU A 24 -14.29 -46.13 -51.10
CA LEU A 24 -14.13 -44.92 -51.91
C LEU A 24 -13.91 -45.34 -53.36
N HIS A 25 -14.86 -45.00 -54.23
CA HIS A 25 -14.81 -45.24 -55.66
C HIS A 25 -14.00 -44.13 -56.36
N LEU A 26 -12.68 -44.17 -56.20
CA LEU A 26 -11.74 -43.16 -56.72
C LEU A 26 -11.86 -42.95 -58.24
N ASN A 27 -11.49 -41.75 -58.70
CA ASN A 27 -11.52 -41.30 -60.12
C ASN A 27 -12.91 -41.28 -60.78
N LYS A 28 -14.00 -41.50 -60.04
CA LYS A 28 -15.37 -41.27 -60.51
C LYS A 28 -15.81 -39.83 -60.27
N VAL A 29 -16.71 -39.31 -61.11
CA VAL A 29 -17.26 -37.96 -60.98
C VAL A 29 -18.20 -37.92 -59.78
N ILE A 30 -17.99 -36.95 -58.89
CA ILE A 30 -18.86 -36.69 -57.73
C ILE A 30 -20.18 -36.12 -58.25
N TYR A 31 -21.27 -36.84 -58.04
CA TYR A 31 -22.62 -36.37 -58.37
C TYR A 31 -23.17 -35.45 -57.29
N LYS A 32 -23.03 -35.87 -56.03
CA LYS A 32 -23.54 -35.15 -54.87
C LYS A 32 -22.67 -35.39 -53.65
N ILE A 33 -22.50 -34.36 -52.81
CA ILE A 33 -21.87 -34.49 -51.49
C ILE A 33 -22.96 -34.48 -50.43
N GLN A 34 -22.89 -35.40 -49.47
CA GLN A 34 -23.83 -35.50 -48.36
C GLN A 34 -23.07 -35.59 -47.03
N ILE A 35 -23.57 -34.89 -46.03
CA ILE A 35 -23.05 -34.94 -44.67
C ILE A 35 -24.16 -35.52 -43.80
N LYS A 36 -23.88 -36.64 -43.12
CA LYS A 36 -24.85 -37.39 -42.32
C LYS A 36 -24.37 -37.51 -40.88
N GLY A 37 -25.31 -37.48 -39.95
CA GLY A 37 -25.11 -37.82 -38.54
C GLY A 37 -26.18 -37.18 -37.67
N ASP A 38 -26.16 -37.50 -36.39
CA ASP A 38 -27.19 -37.11 -35.42
C ASP A 38 -26.81 -35.80 -34.70
N PHE A 39 -26.93 -34.66 -35.41
CA PHE A 39 -26.60 -33.35 -34.85
C PHE A 39 -27.58 -32.27 -35.32
N GLU A 40 -27.74 -31.22 -34.50
CA GLU A 40 -28.71 -30.15 -34.73
C GLU A 40 -28.47 -29.40 -36.05
N ASN A 41 -29.55 -28.89 -36.67
CA ASN A 41 -29.50 -28.09 -37.90
C ASN A 41 -28.55 -26.88 -37.83
N LYS A 42 -28.33 -26.32 -36.64
CA LYS A 42 -27.39 -25.22 -36.45
C LYS A 42 -25.94 -25.62 -36.74
N ILE A 43 -25.57 -26.86 -36.46
CA ILE A 43 -24.25 -27.40 -36.77
C ILE A 43 -24.14 -27.66 -38.28
N LEU A 44 -25.22 -28.10 -38.94
CA LEU A 44 -25.28 -28.20 -40.40
C LEU A 44 -24.95 -26.85 -41.07
N ASN A 45 -25.56 -25.75 -40.59
CA ASN A 45 -25.27 -24.42 -41.15
C ASN A 45 -23.80 -24.01 -40.98
N ASP A 46 -23.17 -24.34 -39.84
CA ASP A 46 -21.74 -24.09 -39.61
C ASP A 46 -20.85 -24.94 -40.55
N ILE A 47 -21.32 -26.13 -40.93
CA ILE A 47 -20.64 -27.03 -41.86
C ILE A 47 -20.83 -26.57 -43.31
N ASP A 48 -22.02 -26.11 -43.69
CA ASP A 48 -22.33 -25.65 -45.05
C ASP A 48 -21.54 -24.39 -45.42
N LEU A 49 -21.06 -23.64 -44.42
CA LEU A 49 -20.14 -22.52 -44.58
C LEU A 49 -18.67 -22.96 -44.77
N LEU A 50 -18.35 -24.25 -44.64
CA LEU A 50 -17.00 -24.77 -44.88
C LEU A 50 -16.77 -24.95 -46.38
N ASP A 51 -15.77 -24.25 -46.89
CA ASP A 51 -15.23 -24.50 -48.23
C ASP A 51 -14.54 -25.87 -48.24
N LEU A 52 -15.22 -26.91 -48.74
CA LEU A 52 -14.67 -28.26 -48.88
C LEU A 52 -13.80 -28.34 -50.16
N ASN A 53 -12.73 -29.13 -50.09
CA ASN A 53 -11.84 -29.41 -51.21
C ASN A 53 -12.49 -30.33 -52.26
N SER A 54 -13.45 -31.16 -51.87
CA SER A 54 -14.24 -31.97 -52.79
C SER A 54 -15.44 -31.15 -53.29
N ASN A 55 -15.64 -31.09 -54.62
CA ASN A 55 -16.76 -30.39 -55.24
C ASN A 55 -17.56 -31.31 -56.17
N GLU A 56 -18.86 -31.01 -56.31
CA GLU A 56 -19.72 -31.67 -57.30
C GLU A 56 -19.17 -31.44 -58.71
N GLY A 57 -19.17 -32.48 -59.55
CA GLY A 57 -18.59 -32.46 -60.89
C GLY A 57 -17.09 -32.77 -60.97
N GLN A 58 -16.35 -32.76 -59.85
CA GLN A 58 -14.92 -33.15 -59.83
C GLN A 58 -14.75 -34.67 -59.72
N ARG A 59 -13.56 -35.17 -60.10
CA ARG A 59 -13.18 -36.57 -59.88
C ARG A 59 -12.81 -36.79 -58.42
N LEU A 60 -13.35 -37.85 -57.81
CA LEU A 60 -13.09 -38.21 -56.43
C LEU A 60 -11.61 -38.57 -56.22
N ASN A 61 -10.92 -37.79 -55.40
CA ASN A 61 -9.53 -38.00 -55.00
C ASN A 61 -9.44 -38.18 -53.47
N LYS A 62 -8.65 -39.18 -53.03
CA LYS A 62 -8.38 -39.48 -51.62
C LYS A 62 -7.77 -38.28 -50.87
N GLU A 63 -6.91 -37.50 -51.52
CA GLU A 63 -6.27 -36.35 -50.86
C GLU A 63 -7.28 -35.25 -50.49
N SER A 64 -8.20 -34.92 -51.41
CA SER A 64 -9.28 -33.96 -51.14
C SER A 64 -10.19 -34.45 -50.02
N VAL A 65 -10.58 -35.72 -50.05
CA VAL A 65 -11.42 -36.34 -49.01
C VAL A 65 -10.73 -36.28 -47.63
N ASN A 66 -9.43 -36.58 -47.56
CA ASN A 66 -8.68 -36.50 -46.31
C ASN A 66 -8.58 -35.07 -45.78
N LYS A 67 -8.38 -34.07 -46.66
CA LYS A 67 -8.40 -32.64 -46.29
C LYS A 67 -9.77 -32.22 -45.78
N ASP A 68 -10.85 -32.73 -46.36
CA ASP A 68 -12.22 -32.47 -45.93
C ASP A 68 -12.53 -33.09 -44.58
N ILE A 69 -12.12 -34.34 -44.35
CA ILE A 69 -12.21 -34.99 -43.04
C ILE A 69 -11.44 -34.16 -42.00
N GLN A 70 -10.23 -33.68 -42.33
CA GLN A 70 -9.49 -32.80 -41.43
C GLN A 70 -10.23 -31.48 -41.18
N LYS A 71 -10.78 -30.83 -42.21
CA LYS A 71 -11.59 -29.60 -42.06
C LYS A 71 -12.79 -29.83 -41.15
N LEU A 72 -13.56 -30.89 -41.38
CA LEU A 72 -14.71 -31.29 -40.56
C LEU A 72 -14.30 -31.59 -39.12
N MET A 73 -13.24 -32.39 -38.89
CA MET A 73 -12.71 -32.64 -37.55
C MET A 73 -12.21 -31.36 -36.87
N THR A 74 -11.60 -30.45 -37.62
CA THR A 74 -11.09 -29.21 -37.05
C THR A 74 -12.20 -28.32 -36.52
N THR A 75 -13.44 -28.39 -37.04
CA THR A 75 -14.62 -27.67 -36.50
C THR A 75 -14.77 -27.86 -34.99
N GLY A 76 -14.37 -29.03 -34.50
CA GLY A 76 -14.34 -29.41 -33.09
C GLY A 76 -15.65 -30.00 -32.59
N TYR A 77 -16.66 -30.20 -33.44
CA TYR A 77 -17.97 -30.76 -33.07
C TYR A 77 -18.00 -32.29 -33.09
N PHE A 78 -17.09 -32.94 -33.80
CA PHE A 78 -17.15 -34.39 -34.07
C PHE A 78 -16.07 -35.16 -33.34
N GLU A 79 -16.45 -36.30 -32.78
CA GLU A 79 -15.54 -37.29 -32.20
C GLU A 79 -14.86 -38.10 -33.31
N LYS A 80 -15.62 -38.39 -34.39
CA LYS A 80 -15.15 -39.17 -35.53
C LYS A 80 -15.86 -38.73 -36.81
N VAL A 81 -15.12 -38.63 -37.89
CA VAL A 81 -15.66 -38.40 -39.25
C VAL A 81 -15.14 -39.51 -40.16
N ILE A 82 -16.05 -40.20 -40.82
CA ILE A 82 -15.76 -41.28 -41.78
C ILE A 82 -16.29 -40.85 -43.14
N ALA A 83 -15.55 -41.13 -44.21
CA ALA A 83 -16.00 -40.87 -45.57
C ALA A 83 -16.11 -42.18 -46.36
N TYR A 84 -17.22 -42.35 -47.06
CA TYR A 84 -17.45 -43.44 -48.00
C TYR A 84 -18.22 -42.94 -49.22
N SER A 85 -18.31 -43.75 -50.26
CA SER A 85 -19.01 -43.36 -51.48
C SER A 85 -19.93 -44.44 -52.01
N ASP A 86 -21.14 -44.05 -52.42
CA ASP A 86 -22.13 -44.92 -53.04
C ASP A 86 -22.14 -44.69 -54.55
N LYS A 87 -22.10 -45.77 -55.33
CA LYS A 87 -22.08 -45.69 -56.79
C LYS A 87 -23.49 -45.47 -57.34
N ILE A 88 -23.66 -44.47 -58.19
CA ILE A 88 -24.89 -44.20 -58.95
C ILE A 88 -24.53 -44.12 -60.43
N ASN A 89 -24.89 -45.15 -61.19
CA ASN A 89 -24.50 -45.32 -62.60
C ASN A 89 -22.96 -45.18 -62.79
N ASN A 90 -22.52 -44.14 -63.51
CA ASN A 90 -21.11 -43.79 -63.73
C ASN A 90 -20.56 -42.69 -62.79
N LYS A 91 -21.37 -42.21 -61.85
CA LYS A 91 -21.01 -41.20 -60.86
C LYS A 91 -21.03 -41.78 -59.43
N VAL A 92 -20.61 -40.99 -58.45
CA VAL A 92 -20.59 -41.37 -57.03
C VAL A 92 -21.23 -40.30 -56.15
N ASN A 93 -21.97 -40.74 -55.12
CA ASN A 93 -22.33 -39.88 -53.99
C ASN A 93 -21.24 -40.00 -52.94
N LEU A 94 -20.65 -38.86 -52.56
CA LEU A 94 -19.65 -38.81 -51.49
C LEU A 94 -20.37 -38.50 -50.18
N ILE A 95 -20.26 -39.39 -49.20
CA ILE A 95 -20.95 -39.28 -47.92
C ILE A 95 -19.92 -39.16 -46.80
N TYR A 96 -20.04 -38.08 -46.01
CA TYR A 96 -19.31 -37.89 -44.76
C TYR A 96 -20.23 -38.23 -43.59
N GLU A 97 -19.97 -39.33 -42.91
CA GLU A 97 -20.67 -39.73 -41.69
C GLU A 97 -19.92 -39.17 -40.48
N CYS A 98 -20.56 -38.23 -39.79
CA CYS A 98 -20.00 -37.46 -38.70
C CYS A 98 -20.65 -37.87 -37.38
N ASN A 99 -19.88 -38.49 -36.49
CA ASN A 99 -20.32 -38.79 -35.13
C ASN A 99 -20.04 -37.59 -34.22
N PRO A 100 -21.06 -36.91 -33.67
CA PRO A 100 -20.88 -35.73 -32.83
C PRO A 100 -20.25 -36.07 -31.49
N ASN A 101 -19.61 -35.08 -30.88
CA ASN A 101 -19.21 -35.16 -29.48
C ASN A 101 -20.45 -35.15 -28.55
N PRO A 102 -20.34 -35.65 -27.31
CA PRO A 102 -21.45 -35.65 -26.36
C PRO A 102 -21.89 -34.23 -25.97
N ILE A 103 -23.13 -34.12 -25.46
CA ILE A 103 -23.71 -32.89 -24.95
C ILE A 103 -23.22 -32.66 -23.51
N VAL A 104 -22.85 -31.41 -23.18
CA VAL A 104 -22.43 -31.05 -21.82
C VAL A 104 -23.62 -30.59 -21.00
N LYS A 105 -23.99 -31.31 -19.94
CA LYS A 105 -25.01 -30.83 -18.98
C LYS A 105 -24.42 -29.87 -17.95
N ASN A 106 -23.23 -30.16 -17.47
CA ASN A 106 -22.58 -29.35 -16.44
C ASN A 106 -21.13 -29.01 -16.78
N ILE A 107 -20.69 -27.83 -16.36
CA ILE A 107 -19.29 -27.40 -16.46
C ILE A 107 -18.81 -27.07 -15.06
N VAL A 108 -17.78 -27.78 -14.61
CA VAL A 108 -17.22 -27.65 -13.26
C VAL A 108 -15.75 -27.28 -13.36
N ILE A 109 -15.32 -26.36 -12.51
CA ILE A 109 -13.91 -26.01 -12.35
C ILE A 109 -13.52 -26.50 -10.96
N LYS A 110 -12.50 -27.34 -10.86
CA LYS A 110 -11.96 -27.85 -9.58
C LYS A 110 -10.62 -27.17 -9.30
N GLY A 111 -10.43 -26.70 -8.08
CA GLY A 111 -9.19 -26.06 -7.64
C GLY A 111 -9.17 -24.52 -7.74
N ASN A 112 -10.29 -23.89 -8.11
CA ASN A 112 -10.42 -22.43 -8.05
C ASN A 112 -10.75 -21.96 -6.62
N THR A 113 -9.80 -21.31 -5.95
CA THR A 113 -10.01 -20.67 -4.65
C THR A 113 -10.05 -19.16 -4.77
N VAL A 114 -9.42 -18.57 -5.79
CA VAL A 114 -9.36 -17.12 -6.00
C VAL A 114 -10.67 -16.56 -6.55
N PHE A 115 -11.30 -17.26 -7.50
CA PHE A 115 -12.55 -16.81 -8.13
C PHE A 115 -13.69 -17.78 -7.84
N LYS A 116 -14.88 -17.23 -7.62
CA LYS A 116 -16.13 -17.99 -7.68
C LYS A 116 -16.33 -18.57 -9.08
N GLN A 117 -16.71 -19.84 -9.17
CA GLN A 117 -16.87 -20.57 -10.43
C GLN A 117 -17.77 -19.86 -11.44
N ASN A 118 -18.92 -19.32 -11.01
CA ASN A 118 -19.87 -18.63 -11.89
C ASN A 118 -19.22 -17.46 -12.65
N LYS A 119 -18.30 -16.72 -12.01
CA LYS A 119 -17.59 -15.60 -12.62
C LYS A 119 -16.59 -16.04 -13.70
N LEU A 120 -16.11 -17.28 -13.62
CA LEU A 120 -15.25 -17.87 -14.66
C LEU A 120 -16.11 -18.40 -15.81
N LEU A 121 -17.17 -19.15 -15.51
CA LEU A 121 -18.08 -19.74 -16.50
C LEU A 121 -18.76 -18.70 -17.41
N ASN A 122 -19.08 -17.50 -16.88
CA ASN A 122 -19.65 -16.43 -17.71
C ASN A 122 -18.73 -16.01 -18.88
N THR A 123 -17.43 -16.23 -18.76
CA THR A 123 -16.46 -15.90 -19.83
C THR A 123 -16.27 -17.02 -20.86
N PHE A 124 -16.76 -18.23 -20.58
CA PHE A 124 -16.60 -19.41 -21.41
C PHE A 124 -17.53 -19.38 -22.61
N LYS A 125 -17.02 -19.84 -23.75
CA LYS A 125 -17.75 -20.06 -24.99
C LYS A 125 -18.51 -21.37 -24.95
N GLN A 126 -17.94 -22.42 -24.34
CA GLN A 126 -18.68 -23.65 -24.08
C GLN A 126 -19.82 -23.35 -23.11
N LYS A 127 -21.03 -23.75 -23.47
CA LYS A 127 -22.25 -23.57 -22.66
C LYS A 127 -22.83 -24.92 -22.28
N LYS A 128 -23.66 -24.89 -21.24
CA LYS A 128 -24.50 -26.03 -20.85
C LYS A 128 -25.51 -26.33 -21.96
N ASP A 129 -25.92 -27.59 -22.04
CA ASP A 129 -26.85 -28.13 -23.04
C ASP A 129 -26.40 -27.94 -24.50
N HIS A 130 -25.08 -27.80 -24.71
CA HIS A 130 -24.49 -27.74 -26.05
C HIS A 130 -23.48 -28.87 -26.23
N ILE A 131 -23.30 -29.31 -27.48
CA ILE A 131 -22.28 -30.28 -27.89
C ILE A 131 -20.89 -29.77 -27.47
N VAL A 132 -20.05 -30.68 -26.96
CA VAL A 132 -18.65 -30.39 -26.67
C VAL A 132 -17.95 -29.91 -27.93
N ASN A 133 -17.40 -28.70 -27.88
CA ASN A 133 -16.60 -28.17 -28.98
C ASN A 133 -15.13 -27.94 -28.56
N PHE A 134 -14.20 -28.69 -29.17
CA PHE A 134 -12.77 -28.59 -28.81
C PHE A 134 -12.15 -27.22 -29.10
N LYS A 135 -12.62 -26.48 -30.13
CA LYS A 135 -12.17 -25.09 -30.36
C LYS A 135 -12.62 -24.17 -29.22
N ASN A 136 -13.85 -24.35 -28.75
CA ASN A 136 -14.38 -23.57 -27.62
C ASN A 136 -13.60 -23.88 -26.34
N ILE A 137 -13.37 -25.16 -26.03
CA ILE A 137 -12.55 -25.57 -24.88
C ILE A 137 -11.14 -24.97 -24.97
N LYS A 138 -10.48 -25.00 -26.13
CA LYS A 138 -9.17 -24.37 -26.31
C LYS A 138 -9.21 -22.85 -26.08
N LYS A 139 -10.25 -22.16 -26.58
CA LYS A 139 -10.45 -20.72 -26.35
C LYS A 139 -10.71 -20.43 -24.88
N ASP A 140 -11.48 -21.27 -24.20
CA ASP A 140 -11.86 -21.12 -22.80
C ASP A 140 -10.66 -21.37 -21.88
N LYS A 141 -9.85 -22.38 -22.17
CA LYS A 141 -8.54 -22.62 -21.56
C LYS A 141 -7.67 -21.37 -21.60
N ASN A 142 -7.50 -20.78 -22.79
CA ASN A 142 -6.67 -19.59 -22.97
C ASN A 142 -7.24 -18.37 -22.25
N LYS A 143 -8.56 -18.16 -22.31
CA LYS A 143 -9.23 -17.08 -21.57
C LYS A 143 -9.07 -17.23 -20.06
N LEU A 144 -9.22 -18.45 -19.54
CA LEU A 144 -9.04 -18.75 -18.12
C LEU A 144 -7.62 -18.38 -17.68
N LEU A 145 -6.60 -18.91 -18.37
CA LEU A 145 -5.20 -18.59 -18.07
C LEU A 145 -4.91 -17.08 -18.18
N LYS A 146 -5.44 -16.41 -19.21
CA LYS A 146 -5.25 -14.97 -19.42
C LYS A 146 -5.82 -14.16 -18.27
N LYS A 147 -7.05 -14.45 -17.84
CA LYS A 147 -7.74 -13.74 -16.75
C LYS A 147 -6.98 -13.82 -15.42
N TYR A 148 -6.42 -14.99 -15.10
CA TYR A 148 -5.57 -15.15 -13.91
C TYR A 148 -4.25 -14.36 -14.04
N LYS A 149 -3.57 -14.48 -15.19
CA LYS A 149 -2.30 -13.79 -15.44
C LYS A 149 -2.41 -12.26 -15.43
N GLU A 150 -3.48 -11.70 -15.99
CA GLU A 150 -3.75 -10.25 -15.98
C GLU A 150 -3.85 -9.69 -14.55
N LEU A 151 -4.30 -10.50 -13.59
CA LEU A 151 -4.43 -10.12 -12.17
C LEU A 151 -3.18 -10.49 -11.33
N GLY A 152 -2.13 -11.03 -11.96
CA GLY A 152 -0.86 -11.38 -11.32
C GLY A 152 -0.73 -12.82 -10.81
N TYR A 153 -1.69 -13.70 -11.14
CA TYR A 153 -1.62 -15.12 -10.80
C TYR A 153 -0.89 -15.88 -11.92
N ASN A 154 0.43 -15.76 -11.95
CA ASN A 154 1.24 -16.21 -13.08
C ASN A 154 1.45 -17.73 -13.17
N PHE A 155 1.29 -18.45 -12.05
CA PHE A 155 1.61 -19.88 -11.94
C PHE A 155 0.39 -20.81 -12.03
N ILE A 156 -0.76 -20.28 -12.44
CA ILE A 156 -1.93 -21.07 -12.76
C ILE A 156 -1.58 -22.14 -13.81
N LYS A 157 -1.92 -23.39 -13.52
CA LYS A 157 -1.86 -24.52 -14.46
C LYS A 157 -3.23 -25.18 -14.57
N ILE A 158 -3.49 -25.74 -15.73
CA ILE A 158 -4.67 -26.58 -15.97
C ILE A 158 -4.11 -28.00 -16.13
N ASN A 159 -4.33 -28.82 -15.11
CA ASN A 159 -3.78 -30.17 -15.01
C ASN A 159 -4.45 -31.10 -16.01
N SER A 160 -5.78 -31.03 -16.08
CA SER A 160 -6.59 -31.86 -16.96
C SER A 160 -7.86 -31.12 -17.36
N ILE A 161 -8.40 -31.49 -18.53
CA ILE A 161 -9.77 -31.16 -18.92
C ILE A 161 -10.40 -32.48 -19.35
N THR A 162 -11.35 -32.98 -18.57
CA THR A 162 -11.96 -34.29 -18.78
C THR A 162 -13.47 -34.15 -18.94
N PHE A 163 -14.06 -35.04 -19.73
CA PHE A 163 -15.50 -35.17 -19.84
C PHE A 163 -15.92 -36.46 -19.15
N ASP A 164 -16.71 -36.33 -18.09
CA ASP A 164 -17.31 -37.46 -17.40
C ASP A 164 -18.59 -37.87 -18.13
N LYS A 165 -18.60 -39.09 -18.67
CA LYS A 165 -19.71 -39.63 -19.47
C LYS A 165 -20.91 -40.00 -18.60
N GLU A 166 -20.73 -40.36 -17.33
CA GLU A 166 -21.83 -40.77 -16.46
C GLU A 166 -22.64 -39.56 -16.00
N THR A 167 -21.96 -38.47 -15.67
CA THR A 167 -22.57 -37.24 -15.17
C THR A 167 -22.74 -36.16 -16.24
N GLU A 168 -22.37 -36.47 -17.49
CA GLU A 168 -22.35 -35.56 -18.64
C GLU A 168 -21.67 -34.21 -18.32
N THR A 169 -20.60 -34.26 -17.53
CA THR A 169 -19.95 -33.08 -16.93
C THR A 169 -18.57 -32.83 -17.53
N LEU A 170 -18.33 -31.61 -18.00
CA LEU A 170 -17.01 -31.14 -18.42
C LEU A 170 -16.27 -30.55 -17.22
N ILE A 171 -15.17 -31.20 -16.81
CA ILE A 171 -14.39 -30.88 -15.61
C ILE A 171 -13.06 -30.24 -16.02
N TYR A 172 -12.80 -29.04 -15.50
CA TYR A 172 -11.50 -28.37 -15.61
C TYR A 172 -10.78 -28.49 -14.27
N GLU A 173 -9.70 -29.25 -14.21
CA GLU A 173 -8.86 -29.34 -13.00
C GLU A 173 -7.72 -28.34 -13.09
N ILE A 174 -7.72 -27.38 -12.17
CA ILE A 174 -6.73 -26.30 -12.14
C ILE A 174 -5.92 -26.33 -10.85
N ASN A 175 -4.69 -25.87 -10.94
CA ASN A 175 -3.81 -25.63 -9.80
C ASN A 175 -3.35 -24.17 -9.87
N GLU A 176 -3.81 -23.34 -8.92
CA GLU A 176 -3.53 -21.91 -8.89
C GLU A 176 -2.09 -21.58 -8.47
N GLY A 177 -1.35 -22.56 -7.94
CA GLY A 177 0.01 -22.40 -7.44
C GLY A 177 0.04 -21.74 -6.06
N THR A 178 0.36 -22.51 -5.02
CA THR A 178 0.36 -22.03 -3.63
C THR A 178 1.76 -21.83 -3.08
N ILE A 179 1.91 -20.91 -2.14
CA ILE A 179 3.19 -20.62 -1.50
C ILE A 179 3.48 -21.68 -0.44
N SER A 180 4.54 -22.47 -0.60
CA SER A 180 4.96 -23.46 0.41
C SER A 180 5.80 -22.85 1.52
N ALA A 181 6.69 -21.92 1.19
CA ALA A 181 7.57 -21.25 2.13
C ALA A 181 8.04 -19.89 1.61
N ILE A 182 8.33 -18.99 2.54
CA ILE A 182 8.98 -17.71 2.28
C ILE A 182 10.24 -17.69 3.15
N ASN A 183 11.40 -17.64 2.50
CA ASN A 183 12.70 -17.73 3.15
C ASN A 183 13.50 -16.45 2.90
N PHE A 184 14.45 -16.19 3.80
CA PHE A 184 15.34 -15.05 3.72
C PHE A 184 16.80 -15.51 3.84
N ILE A 185 17.67 -14.94 3.02
CA ILE A 185 19.12 -15.17 3.05
C ILE A 185 19.81 -13.85 3.38
N GLY A 186 20.82 -13.87 4.26
CA GLY A 186 21.56 -12.68 4.67
C GLY A 186 21.04 -12.01 5.93
N LEU A 187 20.23 -12.72 6.73
CA LEU A 187 19.88 -12.32 8.08
C LEU A 187 21.03 -12.62 9.04
N ASN A 188 21.39 -11.64 9.87
CA ASN A 188 22.43 -11.74 10.88
C ASN A 188 21.85 -11.49 12.28
N LYS A 189 21.30 -10.30 12.53
CA LYS A 189 20.73 -9.90 13.82
C LYS A 189 19.21 -9.93 13.84
N ILE A 190 18.56 -9.80 12.69
CA ILE A 190 17.10 -9.69 12.61
C ILE A 190 16.50 -11.08 12.48
N LYS A 191 15.52 -11.39 13.35
CA LYS A 191 14.81 -12.67 13.32
C LYS A 191 13.83 -12.72 12.14
N GLU A 192 13.81 -13.83 11.42
CA GLU A 192 12.92 -14.07 10.27
C GLU A 192 11.43 -13.79 10.58
N LYS A 193 10.95 -14.15 11.78
CA LYS A 193 9.57 -13.89 12.22
C LYS A 193 9.17 -12.41 12.16
N ILE A 194 10.12 -11.49 12.36
CA ILE A 194 9.89 -10.04 12.27
C ILE A 194 9.55 -9.64 10.83
N LEU A 195 10.09 -10.34 9.84
CA LEU A 195 9.83 -10.07 8.43
C LEU A 195 8.52 -10.69 7.99
N LEU A 196 8.31 -11.97 8.34
CA LEU A 196 7.11 -12.72 7.94
C LEU A 196 5.80 -12.03 8.35
N ARG A 197 5.77 -11.35 9.50
CA ARG A 197 4.57 -10.62 9.96
C ARG A 197 4.25 -9.37 9.15
N GLU A 198 5.23 -8.78 8.46
CA GLU A 198 5.06 -7.57 7.65
C GLU A 198 4.56 -7.90 6.23
N LEU A 199 4.82 -9.12 5.78
CA LEU A 199 4.43 -9.59 4.47
C LEU A 199 2.91 -9.78 4.37
N SER A 200 2.36 -9.42 3.21
CA SER A 200 0.98 -9.71 2.84
C SER A 200 0.83 -11.15 2.38
N SER A 201 1.84 -11.70 1.71
CA SER A 201 1.90 -13.10 1.32
C SER A 201 2.17 -13.99 2.52
N LYS A 202 1.45 -15.11 2.59
CA LYS A 202 1.56 -16.11 3.65
C LYS A 202 1.74 -17.51 3.07
N LYS A 203 2.41 -18.38 3.83
CA LYS A 203 2.43 -19.81 3.54
C LYS A 203 0.99 -20.35 3.40
N GLY A 204 0.77 -21.19 2.40
CA GLY A 204 -0.53 -21.78 2.07
C GLY A 204 -1.44 -20.92 1.18
N THR A 205 -1.11 -19.65 0.94
CA THR A 205 -1.91 -18.78 0.06
C THR A 205 -1.50 -18.90 -1.40
N VAL A 206 -2.41 -18.56 -2.31
CA VAL A 206 -2.13 -18.55 -3.76
C VAL A 206 -1.10 -17.47 -4.10
N PHE A 207 -0.10 -17.81 -4.90
CA PHE A 207 0.92 -16.88 -5.33
C PHE A 207 0.35 -15.76 -6.20
N ASN A 208 0.70 -14.51 -5.88
CA ASN A 208 0.38 -13.36 -6.71
C ASN A 208 1.60 -12.43 -6.85
N SER A 209 2.02 -12.15 -8.08
CA SER A 209 3.20 -11.35 -8.38
C SER A 209 3.08 -9.89 -7.90
N ASN A 210 1.88 -9.30 -7.93
CA ASN A 210 1.65 -7.95 -7.42
C ASN A 210 1.81 -7.88 -5.91
N THR A 211 1.29 -8.88 -5.18
CA THR A 211 1.47 -8.98 -3.72
C THR A 211 2.94 -9.13 -3.36
N ILE A 212 3.67 -9.98 -4.08
CA ILE A 212 5.11 -10.18 -3.84
C ILE A 212 5.94 -8.93 -4.13
N ARG A 213 5.58 -8.14 -5.13
CA ARG A 213 6.20 -6.83 -5.38
C ARG A 213 5.95 -5.86 -4.22
N ILE A 214 4.71 -5.79 -3.72
CA ILE A 214 4.35 -4.96 -2.56
C ILE A 214 5.14 -5.40 -1.32
N ASP A 215 5.30 -6.70 -1.12
CA ASP A 215 6.04 -7.26 0.01
C ASP A 215 7.53 -6.94 -0.06
N ARG A 216 8.13 -7.00 -1.25
CA ARG A 216 9.49 -6.52 -1.46
C ARG A 216 9.64 -5.03 -1.15
N GLU A 217 8.71 -4.20 -1.63
CA GLU A 217 8.70 -2.76 -1.34
C GLU A 217 8.58 -2.50 0.17
N LYS A 218 7.72 -3.24 0.88
CA LYS A 218 7.63 -3.16 2.34
C LYS A 218 8.96 -3.47 2.99
N LEU A 219 9.61 -4.59 2.64
CA LEU A 219 10.91 -4.98 3.19
C LEU A 219 11.97 -3.88 3.02
N LEU A 220 12.00 -3.20 1.87
CA LEU A 220 12.87 -2.04 1.64
C LEU A 220 12.52 -0.86 2.55
N THR A 221 11.22 -0.58 2.73
CA THR A 221 10.75 0.55 3.56
C THR A 221 10.85 0.30 5.07
N LEU A 222 11.08 -0.94 5.53
CA LEU A 222 11.28 -1.25 6.95
C LEU A 222 12.54 -0.57 7.53
N GLY A 223 13.49 -0.18 6.68
CA GLY A 223 14.73 0.49 7.10
C GLY A 223 15.79 -0.45 7.69
N TYR A 224 15.50 -1.74 7.76
CA TYR A 224 16.40 -2.79 8.26
C TYR A 224 17.48 -3.22 7.27
N PHE A 225 17.27 -2.98 5.97
CA PHE A 225 18.13 -3.52 4.92
C PHE A 225 18.66 -2.40 4.02
N THR A 226 19.92 -2.48 3.63
CA THR A 226 20.50 -1.65 2.56
C THR A 226 20.09 -2.17 1.19
N PHE A 227 19.83 -3.48 1.09
CA PHE A 227 19.47 -4.14 -0.15
C PHE A 227 18.45 -5.26 0.06
N VAL A 228 17.49 -5.35 -0.87
CA VAL A 228 16.51 -6.43 -0.98
C VAL A 228 16.44 -6.86 -2.44
N SER A 229 16.84 -8.11 -2.72
CA SER A 229 16.82 -8.65 -4.07
C SER A 229 15.39 -8.80 -4.61
N SER A 230 15.27 -8.96 -5.94
CA SER A 230 14.09 -9.61 -6.49
C SER A 230 14.00 -11.04 -5.92
N PRO A 231 12.79 -11.54 -5.61
CA PRO A 231 12.63 -12.87 -5.04
C PRO A 231 13.02 -13.94 -6.05
N LYS A 232 13.80 -14.93 -5.62
CA LYS A 232 13.99 -16.17 -6.36
C LYS A 232 12.77 -17.07 -6.10
N LEU A 233 12.24 -17.66 -7.16
CA LEU A 233 11.08 -18.55 -7.09
C LEU A 233 11.53 -19.96 -7.49
N ASP A 234 11.43 -20.90 -6.57
CA ASP A 234 11.66 -22.32 -6.83
C ASP A 234 10.30 -23.03 -6.82
N ILE A 235 9.96 -23.70 -7.92
CA ILE A 235 8.64 -24.31 -8.14
C ILE A 235 8.81 -25.82 -8.18
N ASP A 236 8.07 -26.54 -7.35
CA ASP A 236 8.09 -27.99 -7.35
C ASP A 236 7.13 -28.62 -8.38
N SER A 237 7.15 -29.95 -8.47
CA SER A 237 6.28 -30.73 -9.37
C SER A 237 4.79 -30.59 -9.06
N GLN A 238 4.44 -30.23 -7.82
CA GLN A 238 3.05 -30.03 -7.35
C GLN A 238 2.59 -28.56 -7.48
N SER A 239 3.39 -27.71 -8.13
CA SER A 239 3.14 -26.26 -8.26
C SER A 239 3.11 -25.52 -6.93
N GLN A 240 3.78 -26.05 -5.90
CA GLN A 240 4.13 -25.27 -4.73
C GLN A 240 5.32 -24.37 -5.02
N ILE A 241 5.25 -23.16 -4.50
CA ILE A 241 6.19 -22.10 -4.82
C ILE A 241 6.92 -21.71 -3.54
N LYS A 242 8.24 -21.92 -3.54
CA LYS A 242 9.13 -21.43 -2.51
C LYS A 242 9.71 -20.09 -2.94
N ILE A 243 9.54 -19.09 -2.10
CA ILE A 243 9.98 -17.71 -2.35
C ILE A 243 11.19 -17.43 -1.49
N THR A 244 12.29 -16.98 -2.09
CA THR A 244 13.52 -16.64 -1.36
C THR A 244 13.96 -15.22 -1.66
N PHE A 245 14.04 -14.40 -0.62
CA PHE A 245 14.59 -13.04 -0.71
C PHE A 245 16.05 -13.04 -0.22
N LYS A 246 16.96 -12.47 -1.00
CA LYS A 246 18.33 -12.17 -0.54
C LYS A 246 18.36 -10.75 0.00
N LEU A 247 18.88 -10.59 1.21
CA LEU A 247 18.86 -9.35 1.98
C LEU A 247 20.28 -8.98 2.40
N SER A 248 20.52 -7.68 2.62
CA SER A 248 21.72 -7.18 3.30
C SER A 248 21.29 -6.29 4.46
N GLU A 249 21.51 -6.76 5.69
CA GLU A 249 21.15 -6.02 6.90
C GLU A 249 21.96 -4.72 7.04
N LYS A 250 21.26 -3.63 7.33
CA LYS A 250 21.86 -2.34 7.66
C LYS A 250 22.35 -2.36 9.11
N LYS A 251 23.49 -1.73 9.38
CA LYS A 251 23.88 -1.37 10.75
C LYS A 251 22.93 -0.28 11.26
N VAL A 252 22.02 -0.64 12.17
CA VAL A 252 20.93 0.25 12.65
C VAL A 252 21.39 1.17 13.77
N ASN A 253 22.49 0.83 14.46
CA ASN A 253 23.06 1.70 15.49
C ASN A 253 23.63 2.95 14.83
N ARG A 254 23.08 4.10 15.18
CA ARG A 254 23.53 5.40 14.69
C ARG A 254 23.63 6.39 15.84
N VAL A 255 24.52 7.35 15.66
CA VAL A 255 24.66 8.51 16.53
C VAL A 255 24.43 9.70 15.62
N ASP A 256 23.36 10.43 15.91
CA ASP A 256 23.09 11.70 15.25
C ASP A 256 23.64 12.80 16.17
N PHE A 257 24.35 13.78 15.60
CA PHE A 257 24.85 14.96 16.31
C PHE A 257 24.42 16.21 15.55
N GLY A 258 24.19 17.29 16.27
CA GLY A 258 23.95 18.58 15.67
C GLY A 258 24.26 19.71 16.64
N ILE A 259 24.34 20.90 16.07
CA ILE A 259 24.64 22.14 16.78
C ILE A 259 23.55 23.12 16.40
N GLU A 260 23.01 23.77 17.41
CA GLU A 260 21.98 24.80 17.33
C GLU A 260 22.55 26.07 17.97
N HIS A 261 22.20 27.22 17.42
CA HIS A 261 22.66 28.52 17.90
C HIS A 261 21.48 29.47 17.93
N GLU A 262 21.18 30.00 19.11
CA GLU A 262 20.12 30.96 19.34
C GLU A 262 20.65 32.08 20.24
N ASP A 263 20.64 33.32 19.73
CA ASP A 263 21.25 34.50 20.35
C ASP A 263 22.69 34.29 20.82
N ASN A 264 22.90 34.06 22.13
CA ASN A 264 24.20 33.80 22.77
C ASN A 264 24.39 32.35 23.23
N ILE A 265 23.40 31.49 23.01
CA ILE A 265 23.40 30.09 23.45
C ILE A 265 23.85 29.22 22.28
N VAL A 266 24.94 28.47 22.49
CA VAL A 266 25.35 27.40 21.59
C VAL A 266 24.90 26.09 22.22
N ALA A 267 23.98 25.38 21.57
CA ALA A 267 23.53 24.08 22.00
C ALA A 267 24.08 22.98 21.09
N GLY A 268 24.60 21.90 21.67
CA GLY A 268 24.93 20.67 20.95
C GLY A 268 23.95 19.57 21.33
N PHE A 269 23.43 18.80 20.38
CA PHE A 269 22.63 17.61 20.69
C PHE A 269 23.33 16.34 20.25
N VAL A 270 23.13 15.28 21.04
CA VAL A 270 23.51 13.92 20.71
C VAL A 270 22.29 13.02 20.82
N ASN A 271 21.97 12.31 19.75
CA ASN A 271 20.91 11.32 19.72
C ASN A 271 21.47 9.95 19.34
N ASN A 272 21.57 9.08 20.33
CA ASN A 272 22.01 7.70 20.16
C ASN A 272 20.80 6.80 19.93
N ILE A 273 20.68 6.22 18.73
CA ILE A 273 19.62 5.26 18.41
C ILE A 273 20.25 3.88 18.27
N ARG A 274 19.80 2.93 19.08
CA ARG A 274 20.24 1.53 19.05
C ARG A 274 19.06 0.59 18.90
N ASN A 275 19.24 -0.45 18.10
CA ASN A 275 18.38 -1.62 18.20
C ASN A 275 18.74 -2.33 19.49
N HIS A 276 17.81 -2.37 20.44
CA HIS A 276 18.12 -2.95 21.73
C HIS A 276 17.78 -4.43 21.84
N ASN A 277 17.04 -5.05 20.91
CA ASN A 277 16.70 -6.48 20.89
C ASN A 277 16.23 -7.17 22.20
N ILE A 278 16.08 -6.47 23.34
CA ILE A 278 15.65 -7.02 24.65
C ILE A 278 14.31 -7.71 24.45
N ILE A 279 13.36 -7.04 23.78
CA ILE A 279 12.08 -7.62 23.38
C ILE A 279 11.96 -7.57 21.85
N HIS A 280 12.98 -8.04 21.14
CA HIS A 280 13.11 -8.19 19.67
C HIS A 280 12.47 -7.08 18.81
N SER A 281 13.27 -6.42 17.94
CA SER A 281 12.84 -5.29 17.08
C SER A 281 12.46 -4.00 17.81
N ASP A 282 12.89 -3.88 19.06
CA ASP A 282 12.80 -2.67 19.88
C ASP A 282 13.95 -1.70 19.62
N LEU A 283 13.61 -0.42 19.73
CA LEU A 283 14.50 0.70 19.53
C LEU A 283 14.64 1.46 20.85
N LEU A 284 15.88 1.70 21.25
CA LEU A 284 16.23 2.60 22.33
C LEU A 284 16.83 3.86 21.72
N SER A 285 16.30 5.01 22.09
CA SER A 285 16.84 6.33 21.77
C SER A 285 17.27 6.99 23.07
N VAL A 286 18.50 7.45 23.12
CA VAL A 286 18.99 8.34 24.18
C VAL A 286 19.29 9.68 23.53
N LYS A 287 18.57 10.71 23.92
CA LYS A 287 18.80 12.08 23.49
C LYS A 287 19.32 12.89 24.66
N THR A 288 20.34 13.69 24.39
CA THR A 288 20.86 14.69 25.33
C THR A 288 21.20 15.96 24.57
N GLN A 289 20.94 17.10 25.19
CA GLN A 289 21.37 18.41 24.74
C GLN A 289 22.33 18.99 25.76
N ILE A 290 23.39 19.62 25.26
CA ILE A 290 24.41 20.27 26.04
C ILE A 290 24.37 21.74 25.63
N ASN A 291 23.99 22.61 26.54
CA ASN A 291 23.96 24.04 26.32
C ASN A 291 25.27 24.65 26.83
N PHE A 292 25.90 25.46 26.01
CA PHE A 292 27.05 26.26 26.39
C PHE A 292 26.60 27.71 26.52
N GLU A 293 26.54 28.18 27.75
CA GLU A 293 26.08 29.51 28.10
C GLU A 293 27.02 30.10 29.14
N ASN A 294 27.42 31.37 28.98
CA ASN A 294 28.25 32.10 29.95
C ASN A 294 29.51 31.33 30.41
N ASN A 295 30.20 30.66 29.49
CA ASN A 295 31.37 29.79 29.74
C ASN A 295 31.10 28.56 30.61
N THR A 296 29.85 28.20 30.83
CA THR A 296 29.42 27.00 31.56
C THR A 296 28.80 25.97 30.62
N LEU A 297 29.04 24.69 30.90
CA LEU A 297 28.41 23.58 30.19
C LEU A 297 27.24 23.06 31.03
N LEU A 298 26.04 23.17 30.49
CA LEU A 298 24.79 22.78 31.12
C LEU A 298 24.20 21.55 30.42
N PHE A 299 23.86 20.52 31.19
CA PHE A 299 23.34 19.23 30.70
C PHE A 299 21.86 19.08 31.04
N ASN A 300 21.04 20.00 30.55
CA ASN A 300 19.72 20.19 31.16
C ASN A 300 18.62 19.40 30.46
N ASN A 301 18.83 18.97 29.21
CA ASN A 301 17.83 18.19 28.47
C ASN A 301 18.29 16.76 28.26
N TYR A 302 17.54 15.81 28.79
CA TYR A 302 17.74 14.39 28.57
C TYR A 302 16.43 13.65 28.35
N LYS A 303 16.44 12.72 27.39
CA LYS A 303 15.25 11.96 27.00
C LYS A 303 15.59 10.55 26.59
N LEU A 304 15.03 9.60 27.31
CA LEU A 304 15.12 8.18 26.98
C LEU A 304 13.81 7.75 26.32
N ILE A 305 13.89 7.13 25.16
CA ILE A 305 12.72 6.64 24.42
C ILE A 305 12.91 5.16 24.13
N TYR A 306 11.99 4.33 24.61
CA TYR A 306 11.90 2.92 24.26
C TYR A 306 10.69 2.69 23.37
N ARG A 307 10.87 2.04 22.22
CA ARG A 307 9.79 1.80 21.26
C ARG A 307 9.76 0.35 20.77
N GLN A 308 8.58 -0.24 20.81
CA GLN A 308 8.24 -1.49 20.14
C GLN A 308 7.26 -1.21 18.98
N PRO A 309 7.69 -1.37 17.72
CA PRO A 309 6.78 -1.21 16.57
C PRO A 309 5.62 -2.21 16.55
N TRP A 310 5.83 -3.39 17.15
CA TRP A 310 4.82 -4.42 17.39
C TRP A 310 4.89 -4.86 18.84
N THR A 311 3.88 -4.53 19.63
CA THR A 311 3.82 -4.89 21.05
C THR A 311 3.97 -6.39 21.23
N LEU A 312 4.99 -6.79 21.99
CA LEU A 312 5.38 -8.19 22.24
C LEU A 312 5.55 -9.03 20.97
N ASN A 313 5.77 -8.38 19.83
CA ASN A 313 5.85 -9.00 18.51
C ASN A 313 4.60 -9.82 18.10
N LYS A 314 3.43 -9.52 18.67
CA LYS A 314 2.16 -10.26 18.43
C LYS A 314 1.08 -9.39 17.79
N SER A 315 0.89 -8.17 18.27
CA SER A 315 -0.14 -7.27 17.78
C SER A 315 0.45 -6.15 16.93
N LYS A 316 -0.31 -5.69 15.93
CA LYS A 316 0.06 -4.55 15.07
C LYS A 316 -0.20 -3.22 15.79
N LEU A 317 0.22 -3.15 17.05
CA LEU A 317 0.16 -1.99 17.92
C LEU A 317 1.60 -1.56 18.16
N SER A 318 1.91 -0.29 17.89
CA SER A 318 3.21 0.27 18.24
C SER A 318 3.10 0.85 19.65
N THR A 319 3.94 0.41 20.56
CA THR A 319 4.04 0.94 21.92
C THR A 319 5.34 1.69 22.10
N SER A 320 5.30 2.83 22.78
CA SER A 320 6.53 3.52 23.20
C SER A 320 6.38 4.11 24.59
N GLY A 321 7.41 3.96 25.39
CA GLY A 321 7.59 4.69 26.64
C GLY A 321 8.70 5.72 26.47
N SER A 322 8.54 6.90 27.05
CA SER A 322 9.65 7.82 27.21
C SER A 322 9.66 8.47 28.57
N ILE A 323 10.86 8.65 29.11
CA ILE A 323 11.13 9.45 30.30
C ILE A 323 12.02 10.62 29.88
N TYR A 324 11.79 11.79 30.45
CA TYR A 324 12.48 13.01 30.06
C TYR A 324 12.53 14.02 31.19
N SER A 325 13.54 14.89 31.13
CA SER A 325 13.61 16.19 31.80
C SER A 325 14.13 17.16 30.74
N GLU A 326 13.37 18.21 30.47
CA GLU A 326 13.68 19.18 29.42
C GLU A 326 13.38 20.59 29.97
N GLU A 327 14.31 21.52 29.78
CA GLU A 327 14.12 22.94 30.04
C GLU A 327 13.38 23.61 28.89
N HIS A 328 12.41 24.44 29.23
CA HIS A 328 11.56 25.17 28.31
C HIS A 328 11.64 26.67 28.62
N ILE A 329 11.76 27.45 27.55
CA ILE A 329 11.72 28.92 27.56
C ILE A 329 10.50 29.35 26.76
N GLU A 330 9.52 29.96 27.44
CA GLU A 330 8.25 30.34 26.84
C GLU A 330 7.99 31.84 27.08
N ASN A 331 7.92 32.62 26.01
CA ASN A 331 7.61 34.05 26.10
C ASN A 331 6.09 34.23 26.00
N ILE A 332 5.43 34.62 27.10
CA ILE A 332 3.99 34.81 27.18
C ILE A 332 3.70 36.22 27.66
N ASN A 333 2.85 36.97 26.96
CA ASN A 333 2.52 38.37 27.32
C ASN A 333 3.74 39.31 27.49
N ASN A 334 4.84 39.04 26.77
CA ASN A 334 6.15 39.71 26.89
C ASN A 334 6.92 39.42 28.20
N GLU A 335 6.50 38.44 28.99
CA GLU A 335 7.24 37.88 30.12
C GLU A 335 7.85 36.53 29.71
N GLN A 336 9.04 36.22 30.22
CA GLN A 336 9.79 35.02 29.87
C GLN A 336 9.66 33.99 30.98
N TYR A 337 8.94 32.91 30.72
CA TYR A 337 8.72 31.80 31.64
C TYR A 337 9.77 30.72 31.41
N LEU A 338 10.54 30.40 32.46
CA LEU A 338 11.56 29.36 32.46
C LEU A 338 11.09 28.18 33.29
N SER A 339 10.95 27.01 32.67
CA SER A 339 10.45 25.81 33.34
C SER A 339 11.33 24.58 33.09
N ASN A 340 11.47 23.75 34.10
CA ASN A 340 11.96 22.38 33.96
C ASN A 340 10.74 21.44 33.92
N ARG A 341 10.64 20.64 32.85
CA ARG A 341 9.53 19.71 32.64
C ARG A 341 10.04 18.27 32.70
N SER A 342 9.66 17.56 33.75
CA SER A 342 10.06 16.17 33.98
C SER A 342 8.86 15.24 33.89
N GLY A 343 8.95 14.16 33.10
CA GLY A 343 7.78 13.32 32.93
C GLY A 343 8.00 11.97 32.27
N LEU A 344 6.89 11.23 32.21
CA LEU A 344 6.74 9.93 31.59
C LEU A 344 5.58 9.97 30.58
N ASN A 345 5.85 9.45 29.40
CA ASN A 345 4.88 9.33 28.31
C ASN A 345 4.76 7.88 27.87
N LEU A 346 3.53 7.33 27.87
CA LEU A 346 3.20 6.03 27.28
C LEU A 346 2.30 6.23 26.07
N ARG A 347 2.78 5.83 24.89
CA ARG A 347 2.05 5.99 23.63
C ARG A 347 1.71 4.65 23.01
N PHE A 348 0.47 4.50 22.58
CA PHE A 348 -0.06 3.36 21.85
C PHE A 348 -0.52 3.85 20.48
N LEU A 349 0.05 3.34 19.39
CA LEU A 349 -0.28 3.76 18.03
C LEU A 349 -0.76 2.56 17.20
N TYR A 350 -1.97 2.66 16.66
CA TYR A 350 -2.60 1.65 15.83
C TYR A 350 -2.82 2.16 14.39
N PRO A 351 -2.28 1.48 13.36
CA PRO A 351 -2.48 1.85 11.97
C PRO A 351 -3.83 1.32 11.45
N LEU A 352 -4.88 2.15 11.51
CA LEU A 352 -6.22 1.84 11.00
C LEU A 352 -6.21 1.54 9.49
N SER A 353 -5.38 2.25 8.71
CA SER A 353 -5.18 1.99 7.28
C SER A 353 -3.74 2.32 6.85
N LYS A 354 -3.45 2.30 5.55
CA LYS A 354 -2.12 2.70 5.02
C LYS A 354 -1.84 4.20 5.24
N THR A 355 -2.88 5.03 5.37
CA THR A 355 -2.77 6.48 5.45
C THR A 355 -3.28 7.05 6.77
N LEU A 356 -4.14 6.31 7.50
CA LEU A 356 -4.75 6.76 8.75
C LEU A 356 -4.19 5.95 9.94
N LYS A 357 -3.77 6.67 10.99
CA LYS A 357 -3.28 6.12 12.25
C LYS A 357 -4.04 6.76 13.40
N ALA A 358 -4.35 5.97 14.42
CA ALA A 358 -4.85 6.45 15.70
C ALA A 358 -3.77 6.24 16.77
N SER A 359 -3.66 7.16 17.73
CA SER A 359 -2.82 6.96 18.89
C SER A 359 -3.46 7.46 20.17
N ILE A 360 -3.16 6.74 21.25
CA ILE A 360 -3.45 7.12 22.62
C ILE A 360 -2.11 7.49 23.27
N LEU A 361 -2.07 8.58 24.01
CA LEU A 361 -0.95 9.00 24.84
C LEU A 361 -1.43 9.13 26.28
N LEU A 362 -0.72 8.51 27.21
CA LEU A 362 -0.81 8.78 28.64
C LEU A 362 0.41 9.61 29.02
N LYS A 363 0.17 10.76 29.63
CA LYS A 363 1.21 11.69 30.08
C LYS A 363 1.12 11.83 31.60
N ASN A 364 2.26 11.81 32.26
CA ASN A 364 2.46 12.23 33.64
C ASN A 364 3.69 13.13 33.62
N GLU A 365 3.53 14.39 33.96
CA GLU A 365 4.56 15.42 33.85
C GLU A 365 4.47 16.38 35.02
N THR A 366 5.60 16.75 35.57
CA THR A 366 5.73 17.78 36.59
C THR A 366 6.44 18.97 35.96
N VAL A 367 5.88 20.16 36.16
CA VAL A 367 6.42 21.42 35.64
C VAL A 367 6.82 22.27 36.83
N GLU A 368 8.10 22.62 36.88
CA GLU A 368 8.70 23.40 37.96
C GLU A 368 9.36 24.66 37.39
N PRO A 369 9.26 25.82 38.05
CA PRO A 369 10.04 26.99 37.68
C PRO A 369 11.54 26.71 37.87
N LEU A 370 12.38 27.20 36.94
CA LEU A 370 13.82 26.92 36.97
C LEU A 370 14.53 27.53 38.19
N ASP A 371 14.04 28.68 38.66
CA ASP A 371 14.53 29.38 39.84
C ASP A 371 13.38 29.65 40.81
N ALA A 372 13.08 28.67 41.67
CA ALA A 372 12.01 28.74 42.65
C ALA A 372 12.21 29.83 43.73
N ALA A 373 13.42 30.37 43.89
CA ALA A 373 13.73 31.44 44.85
C ALA A 373 13.56 32.84 44.24
N ALA A 374 13.67 32.97 42.91
CA ALA A 374 13.48 34.22 42.17
C ALA A 374 12.11 34.32 41.47
N SER A 375 11.39 33.21 41.27
CA SER A 375 10.15 33.20 40.49
C SER A 375 8.93 33.66 41.30
N THR A 376 8.40 34.84 40.98
CA THR A 376 7.02 35.24 41.32
C THR A 376 6.00 34.82 40.26
N GLU A 377 6.43 34.02 39.27
CA GLU A 377 5.75 33.84 37.97
C GLU A 377 4.70 32.72 37.97
N PHE A 378 5.01 31.54 38.55
CA PHE A 378 4.06 30.43 38.69
C PHE A 378 4.50 29.37 39.71
N GLU A 379 3.55 28.61 40.25
CA GLU A 379 3.80 27.50 41.19
C GLU A 379 3.99 26.16 40.47
N THR A 380 4.75 25.24 41.09
CA THR A 380 4.90 23.87 40.58
C THR A 380 3.55 23.17 40.42
N TYR A 381 3.33 22.55 39.26
CA TYR A 381 2.11 21.80 38.99
C TYR A 381 2.36 20.49 38.25
N ASN A 382 1.36 19.60 38.27
CA ASN A 382 1.40 18.31 37.61
C ASN A 382 0.39 18.24 36.46
N LEU A 383 0.83 17.73 35.31
CA LEU A 383 0.02 17.44 34.13
C LEU A 383 -0.11 15.93 33.94
N ASN A 384 -1.21 15.36 34.45
CA ASN A 384 -1.59 13.99 34.16
C ASN A 384 -2.73 13.99 33.14
N SER A 385 -2.47 13.47 31.94
CA SER A 385 -3.43 13.57 30.85
C SER A 385 -3.52 12.34 29.98
N LEU A 386 -4.68 12.21 29.34
CA LEU A 386 -4.96 11.26 28.27
C LEU A 386 -5.15 12.03 26.96
N SER A 387 -4.35 11.72 25.94
CA SER A 387 -4.49 12.30 24.61
C SER A 387 -4.92 11.27 23.57
N LEU A 388 -5.94 11.60 22.78
CA LEU A 388 -6.41 10.85 21.63
C LEU A 388 -6.04 11.62 20.36
N LYS A 389 -5.30 10.98 19.45
CA LYS A 389 -4.83 11.61 18.21
C LYS A 389 -5.12 10.77 17.00
N LEU A 390 -5.70 11.39 15.97
CA LEU A 390 -5.81 10.83 14.63
C LEU A 390 -4.83 11.52 13.69
N ASN A 391 -4.11 10.74 12.90
CA ASN A 391 -3.12 11.21 11.93
C ASN A 391 -3.41 10.60 10.57
N TYR A 392 -3.75 11.46 9.60
CA TYR A 392 -3.89 11.09 8.20
C TYR A 392 -2.74 11.69 7.37
N SER A 393 -2.09 10.87 6.55
CA SER A 393 -1.12 11.34 5.58
C SER A 393 -1.08 10.46 4.34
N ASN A 394 -1.18 11.08 3.17
CA ASN A 394 -0.92 10.43 1.87
C ASN A 394 0.28 11.05 1.13
N ILE A 395 1.05 11.88 1.83
CA ILE A 395 2.25 12.54 1.31
C ILE A 395 3.37 11.51 1.20
N LYS A 396 3.99 11.43 0.02
CA LYS A 396 5.10 10.51 -0.26
C LYS A 396 6.47 11.10 0.07
N ASN A 397 6.73 12.33 -0.40
CA ASN A 397 7.96 13.05 -0.08
C ASN A 397 7.68 14.01 1.09
N ARG A 398 8.24 13.71 2.27
CA ARG A 398 8.05 14.54 3.48
C ARG A 398 8.99 15.74 3.54
N ILE A 399 10.14 15.69 2.86
CA ILE A 399 11.15 16.75 2.88
C ILE A 399 10.68 17.93 2.02
N ASN A 400 10.14 17.65 0.83
CA ASN A 400 9.55 18.65 -0.05
C ASN A 400 8.23 18.15 -0.66
N PRO A 401 7.11 18.24 0.08
CA PRO A 401 5.82 17.77 -0.39
C PRO A 401 5.29 18.59 -1.57
N LYS A 402 4.97 17.93 -2.69
CA LYS A 402 4.42 18.57 -3.90
C LYS A 402 2.94 18.28 -4.13
N LYS A 403 2.46 17.15 -3.60
CA LYS A 403 1.08 16.67 -3.74
C LYS A 403 0.69 15.87 -2.50
N GLY A 404 -0.53 16.06 -2.04
CA GLY A 404 -1.14 15.26 -0.99
C GLY A 404 -1.70 16.13 0.13
N ARG A 405 -2.06 15.46 1.22
CA ARG A 405 -2.64 16.06 2.41
C ARG A 405 -2.06 15.41 3.65
N TYR A 406 -1.83 16.24 4.65
CA TYR A 406 -1.55 15.87 6.02
C TYR A 406 -2.65 16.44 6.90
N PHE A 407 -3.13 15.65 7.86
CA PHE A 407 -4.19 16.05 8.76
C PHE A 407 -3.94 15.41 10.13
N THR A 408 -4.06 16.21 11.18
CA THR A 408 -4.09 15.73 12.56
C THR A 408 -5.19 16.39 13.34
N ILE A 409 -5.89 15.61 14.15
CA ILE A 409 -6.70 16.11 15.25
C ILE A 409 -6.23 15.41 16.51
N GLU A 410 -6.02 16.19 17.56
CA GLU A 410 -5.58 15.73 18.88
C GLU A 410 -6.50 16.34 19.93
N PHE A 411 -7.03 15.50 20.80
CA PHE A 411 -7.81 15.88 21.96
C PHE A 411 -7.07 15.36 23.20
N GLU A 412 -6.78 16.23 24.15
CA GLU A 412 -6.10 15.93 25.40
C GLU A 412 -6.99 16.37 26.56
N GLN A 413 -7.16 15.49 27.54
CA GLN A 413 -7.92 15.76 28.76
C GLN A 413 -7.01 15.51 29.97
N GLY A 414 -6.88 16.53 30.81
CA GLY A 414 -6.18 16.47 32.10
C GLY A 414 -7.14 16.19 33.26
N ASP A 415 -6.62 15.51 34.29
CA ASP A 415 -7.28 15.13 35.55
C ASP A 415 -8.63 14.40 35.43
N ASP A 416 -9.73 15.14 35.20
CA ASP A 416 -11.09 14.62 35.25
C ASP A 416 -11.50 13.92 33.93
N LEU A 417 -11.42 12.59 33.90
CA LEU A 417 -11.94 11.76 32.81
C LEU A 417 -13.40 11.32 33.03
N LYS A 418 -14.13 11.94 33.97
CA LYS A 418 -15.50 11.61 34.45
C LYS A 418 -15.66 10.26 35.15
N ILE A 419 -14.84 9.28 34.78
CA ILE A 419 -14.85 7.92 35.33
C ILE A 419 -13.70 7.73 36.32
N ILE A 420 -12.59 8.45 36.12
CA ILE A 420 -11.35 8.35 36.89
C ILE A 420 -10.77 9.76 37.01
N GLN A 421 -10.29 10.11 38.20
CA GLN A 421 -9.46 11.30 38.44
C GLN A 421 -7.99 10.90 38.35
N LEU A 422 -7.22 11.61 37.54
CA LEU A 422 -5.79 11.33 37.34
C LEU A 422 -4.89 12.13 38.31
N GLY A 423 -5.44 13.16 38.96
CA GLY A 423 -4.71 14.14 39.77
C GLY A 423 -3.92 15.13 38.91
N GLY A 424 -3.53 16.26 39.50
CA GLY A 424 -2.89 17.36 38.77
C GLY A 424 -3.92 18.32 38.16
N LEU A 425 -3.52 19.05 37.13
CA LEU A 425 -4.37 20.08 36.54
C LEU A 425 -5.50 19.51 35.69
N SER A 426 -6.70 20.07 35.86
CA SER A 426 -7.88 19.76 35.07
C SER A 426 -7.99 20.72 33.88
N PHE A 427 -7.97 20.16 32.67
CA PHE A 427 -8.07 20.95 31.44
C PHE A 427 -8.53 20.10 30.26
N SER A 428 -9.02 20.75 29.21
CA SER A 428 -9.17 20.12 27.90
C SER A 428 -8.44 20.89 26.82
N LYS A 429 -7.78 20.19 25.89
CA LYS A 429 -7.01 20.79 24.80
C LYS A 429 -7.29 20.08 23.50
N THR A 430 -7.72 20.83 22.49
CA THR A 430 -7.96 20.32 21.13
C THR A 430 -7.07 21.04 20.15
N ILE A 431 -6.34 20.28 19.32
CA ILE A 431 -5.48 20.82 18.26
C ILE A 431 -5.84 20.17 16.93
N LEU A 432 -6.18 21.00 15.96
CA LEU A 432 -6.42 20.63 14.57
C LEU A 432 -5.30 21.19 13.70
N ASN A 433 -4.66 20.35 12.88
CA ASN A 433 -3.72 20.77 11.85
C ASN A 433 -4.07 20.13 10.51
N ILE A 434 -4.12 20.93 9.46
CA ILE A 434 -4.41 20.47 8.09
C ILE A 434 -3.39 21.12 7.16
N ALA A 435 -2.63 20.32 6.41
CA ALA A 435 -1.77 20.80 5.35
C ALA A 435 -2.14 20.15 4.01
N ASN A 436 -2.26 20.95 2.97
CA ASN A 436 -2.55 20.51 1.60
C ASN A 436 -1.44 20.94 0.66
N PHE A 437 -1.15 20.10 -0.31
CA PHE A 437 -0.18 20.37 -1.35
C PHE A 437 -0.81 20.06 -2.71
N PHE A 438 -0.89 21.07 -3.57
CA PHE A 438 -1.49 21.01 -4.88
C PHE A 438 -0.41 21.31 -5.93
N LYS A 439 -0.05 20.30 -6.72
CA LYS A 439 0.84 20.50 -7.87
C LYS A 439 0.05 21.17 -8.99
N VAL A 440 0.34 22.44 -9.26
CA VAL A 440 -0.37 23.25 -10.29
C VAL A 440 0.35 23.23 -11.64
N SER A 441 1.67 23.02 -11.66
CA SER A 441 2.44 22.80 -12.89
C SER A 441 3.58 21.81 -12.66
N LYS A 442 4.41 21.53 -13.67
CA LYS A 442 5.60 20.68 -13.49
C LYS A 442 6.58 21.26 -12.45
N LYS A 443 6.67 22.59 -12.37
CA LYS A 443 7.60 23.35 -11.50
C LYS A 443 6.91 24.11 -10.36
N ALA A 444 5.58 24.16 -10.31
CA ALA A 444 4.87 24.96 -9.31
C ALA A 444 3.94 24.12 -8.43
N THR A 445 3.97 24.42 -7.12
CA THR A 445 3.11 23.82 -6.10
C THR A 445 2.51 24.91 -5.22
N VAL A 446 1.21 24.82 -4.98
CA VAL A 446 0.52 25.61 -3.94
C VAL A 446 0.44 24.76 -2.68
N ALA A 447 0.90 25.28 -1.56
CA ALA A 447 0.81 24.66 -0.24
C ALA A 447 -0.08 25.51 0.68
N THR A 448 -1.00 24.87 1.40
CA THR A 448 -1.86 25.54 2.40
C THR A 448 -1.81 24.81 3.73
N ARG A 449 -1.69 25.55 4.84
CA ARG A 449 -1.69 25.01 6.21
C ARG A 449 -2.75 25.75 6.99
N PHE A 450 -3.56 25.02 7.73
CA PHE A 450 -4.54 25.54 8.67
C PHE A 450 -4.27 24.90 10.02
N GLN A 451 -4.21 25.72 11.07
CA GLN A 451 -4.17 25.26 12.45
C GLN A 451 -5.28 25.93 13.24
N ALA A 452 -5.92 25.17 14.10
CA ALA A 452 -6.83 25.68 15.11
C ALA A 452 -6.54 24.99 16.44
N GLY A 453 -6.64 25.75 17.53
CA GLY A 453 -6.39 25.26 18.88
C GLY A 453 -7.42 25.83 19.83
N PHE A 454 -7.91 24.99 20.74
CA PHE A 454 -8.78 25.37 21.84
C PHE A 454 -8.21 24.72 23.10
N PHE A 455 -7.89 25.53 24.08
CA PHE A 455 -7.44 25.13 25.40
C PHE A 455 -8.43 25.70 26.40
N ASP A 456 -8.90 24.86 27.31
CA ASP A 456 -9.93 25.18 28.29
C ASP A 456 -9.43 24.70 29.66
N PRO A 457 -8.82 25.59 30.46
CA PRO A 457 -8.37 25.28 31.80
C PRO A 457 -9.55 25.33 32.79
N ASN A 458 -9.78 24.26 33.56
CA ASN A 458 -10.77 24.25 34.64
C ASN A 458 -10.10 24.79 35.93
N GLU A 459 -10.46 26.02 36.34
CA GLU A 459 -10.04 26.84 37.50
C GLU A 459 -8.82 26.46 38.39
N GLY A 460 -7.98 27.47 38.69
CA GLY A 460 -6.88 27.45 39.67
C GLY A 460 -5.49 27.51 39.01
N SER A 461 -4.75 28.62 39.18
CA SER A 461 -3.40 28.95 38.63
C SER A 461 -2.45 27.74 38.50
N THR A 462 -1.58 27.57 37.49
CA THR A 462 -1.05 28.40 36.40
C THR A 462 -1.04 27.57 35.11
N PHE A 463 -1.44 28.18 34.00
CA PHE A 463 -1.58 27.53 32.69
C PHE A 463 -0.99 28.38 31.56
N GLU A 464 -0.33 29.49 31.89
CA GLU A 464 0.19 30.47 30.96
C GLU A 464 1.18 29.81 29.98
N THR A 465 2.01 28.91 30.50
CA THR A 465 2.96 28.04 29.77
C THR A 465 2.28 26.99 28.88
N GLU A 466 0.97 26.75 29.06
CA GLU A 466 0.19 25.85 28.21
C GLU A 466 -0.55 26.59 27.08
N ASN A 467 -0.54 27.91 27.07
CA ASN A 467 -1.19 28.72 26.05
C ASN A 467 -0.60 28.47 24.66
N PHE A 468 -1.43 28.71 23.64
CA PHE A 468 -0.95 28.67 22.27
C PHE A 468 -0.13 29.92 21.96
N ILE A 469 1.02 29.70 21.33
CA ILE A 469 1.95 30.75 20.94
C ILE A 469 1.97 30.86 19.41
N LEU A 470 1.92 32.09 18.88
CA LEU A 470 2.10 32.43 17.47
C LEU A 470 3.04 33.65 17.31
N GLY A 471 3.66 33.75 16.15
CA GLY A 471 4.76 34.67 15.82
C GLY A 471 5.99 33.90 15.34
N GLY A 472 6.88 34.57 14.60
CA GLY A 472 8.18 34.01 14.26
C GLY A 472 8.27 33.20 12.97
N ALA A 473 9.41 32.53 12.81
CA ALA A 473 9.81 31.92 11.54
C ALA A 473 9.00 30.67 11.17
N THR A 474 8.38 29.99 12.14
CA THR A 474 7.81 28.64 11.99
C THR A 474 6.27 28.61 11.85
N ASN A 475 5.60 29.68 12.30
CA ASN A 475 4.15 29.73 12.30
C ASN A 475 3.58 30.96 11.55
N LEU A 476 3.74 32.18 12.06
CA LEU A 476 3.19 33.42 11.55
C LEU A 476 4.35 34.39 11.29
N ARG A 477 4.88 34.34 10.06
CA ARG A 477 6.03 35.16 9.67
C ARG A 477 5.65 36.63 9.66
N GLY A 478 6.64 37.51 9.73
CA GLY A 478 6.40 38.96 9.76
C GLY A 478 5.99 39.50 11.13
N TYR A 479 6.14 38.69 12.19
CA TYR A 479 6.00 39.10 13.58
C TYR A 479 7.16 38.48 14.37
N SER A 480 7.55 39.11 15.50
CA SER A 480 8.57 38.57 16.40
C SER A 480 8.18 37.18 16.92
N GLU A 481 9.17 36.41 17.37
CA GLU A 481 8.93 35.13 18.05
C GLU A 481 7.98 35.34 19.24
N SER A 482 7.06 34.39 19.42
CA SER A 482 6.07 34.38 20.50
C SER A 482 5.24 35.65 20.69
N LYS A 483 5.00 36.42 19.62
CA LYS A 483 4.32 37.72 19.69
C LYS A 483 2.86 37.66 20.18
N PHE A 484 2.15 36.58 19.89
CA PHE A 484 0.75 36.41 20.23
C PHE A 484 0.57 35.15 21.06
N THR A 485 -0.12 35.26 22.19
CA THR A 485 -0.38 34.16 23.11
C THR A 485 -1.85 34.09 23.49
N GLY A 486 -2.35 32.89 23.74
CA GLY A 486 -3.65 32.71 24.38
C GLY A 486 -4.23 31.31 24.31
N GLU A 487 -5.36 31.12 24.97
CA GLU A 487 -6.07 29.83 25.11
C GLU A 487 -6.62 29.29 23.77
N LYS A 488 -6.86 30.17 22.81
CA LYS A 488 -7.34 29.79 21.46
C LYS A 488 -6.34 30.25 20.43
N LYS A 489 -6.24 29.50 19.33
CA LYS A 489 -5.50 29.95 18.15
C LYS A 489 -6.21 29.62 16.85
N ALA A 490 -5.99 30.47 15.86
CA ALA A 490 -6.31 30.21 14.46
C ALA A 490 -5.15 30.70 13.59
N LEU A 491 -4.70 29.85 12.67
CA LEU A 491 -3.60 30.15 11.75
C LEU A 491 -3.90 29.58 10.37
N ALA A 492 -3.64 30.36 9.34
CA ALA A 492 -3.60 29.92 7.95
C ALA A 492 -2.33 30.42 7.27
N ASN A 493 -1.62 29.53 6.59
CA ASN A 493 -0.47 29.84 5.76
C ASN A 493 -0.71 29.39 4.34
N PHE A 494 -0.34 30.25 3.38
CA PHE A 494 -0.44 29.98 1.97
C PHE A 494 0.94 30.20 1.34
N GLU A 495 1.43 29.23 0.60
CA GLU A 495 2.69 29.34 -0.15
C GLU A 495 2.47 28.95 -1.62
N TYR A 496 2.92 29.81 -2.52
CA TYR A 496 3.17 29.47 -3.91
C TYR A 496 4.67 29.18 -4.07
N ARG A 497 4.99 27.92 -4.36
CA ARG A 497 6.38 27.43 -4.46
C ARG A 497 6.71 27.19 -5.93
N TYR A 498 7.77 27.83 -6.43
CA TYR A 498 8.27 27.63 -7.78
C TYR A 498 9.65 26.98 -7.74
N GLU A 499 9.84 25.90 -8.49
CA GLU A 499 11.09 25.15 -8.57
C GLU A 499 11.92 25.64 -9.76
N LEU A 500 12.95 26.44 -9.49
CA LEU A 500 13.91 26.84 -10.52
C LEU A 500 14.68 25.61 -11.02
N ASN A 501 15.18 24.82 -10.07
CA ASN A 501 15.84 23.53 -10.23
C ASN A 501 15.59 22.64 -8.99
N GLU A 502 16.34 21.55 -8.83
CA GLU A 502 16.16 20.60 -7.71
C GLU A 502 16.61 21.15 -6.36
N THR A 503 17.42 22.22 -6.35
CA THR A 503 18.03 22.81 -5.15
C THR A 503 17.34 24.10 -4.73
N PHE A 504 17.04 25.01 -5.66
CA PHE A 504 16.52 26.34 -5.34
C PHE A 504 15.02 26.45 -5.64
N GLN A 505 14.26 26.86 -4.63
CA GLN A 505 12.81 27.02 -4.71
C GLN A 505 12.40 28.38 -4.11
N PRO A 506 12.21 29.42 -4.93
CA PRO A 506 11.55 30.65 -4.50
C PRO A 506 10.10 30.42 -4.10
N ILE A 507 9.63 31.21 -3.15
CA ILE A 507 8.31 31.14 -2.53
C ILE A 507 7.70 32.53 -2.48
N LEU A 508 6.41 32.63 -2.82
CA LEU A 508 5.56 33.74 -2.41
C LEU A 508 4.64 33.22 -1.31
N PHE A 509 4.46 33.98 -0.24
CA PHE A 509 3.62 33.54 0.86
C PHE A 509 2.70 34.63 1.40
N TYR A 510 1.61 34.16 2.01
CA TYR A 510 0.67 34.95 2.79
C TYR A 510 0.33 34.17 4.05
N ASP A 511 0.52 34.79 5.20
CA ASP A 511 0.20 34.22 6.50
C ASP A 511 -0.88 35.06 7.18
N ILE A 512 -1.80 34.42 7.90
CA ILE A 512 -2.82 35.08 8.69
C ILE A 512 -3.14 34.26 9.93
N GLY A 513 -3.12 34.87 11.10
CA GLY A 513 -3.43 34.16 12.34
C GLY A 513 -3.44 35.04 13.58
N ASN A 514 -3.90 34.48 14.68
CA ASN A 514 -3.79 35.07 16.01
C ASN A 514 -3.95 34.00 17.10
N ALA A 515 -3.38 34.27 18.27
CA ALA A 515 -3.66 33.55 19.52
C ALA A 515 -4.32 34.53 20.50
N PHE A 516 -5.35 34.09 21.22
CA PHE A 516 -6.23 34.96 21.99
C PHE A 516 -7.04 34.18 23.05
N ASP A 517 -7.47 34.86 24.11
CA ASP A 517 -8.21 34.23 25.22
C ASP A 517 -9.74 34.33 25.02
N SER A 518 -10.24 35.46 24.52
CA SER A 518 -11.68 35.74 24.43
C SER A 518 -12.30 35.36 23.06
N THR A 519 -12.88 36.32 22.34
CA THR A 519 -13.49 36.12 21.01
C THR A 519 -12.64 36.75 19.92
N ILE A 520 -12.81 36.28 18.68
CA ILE A 520 -12.06 36.78 17.52
C ILE A 520 -12.41 38.23 17.16
N GLU A 521 -13.60 38.69 17.55
CA GLU A 521 -14.08 40.06 17.32
C GLU A 521 -13.25 41.10 18.09
N ASN A 522 -12.84 40.75 19.31
CA ASN A 522 -11.98 41.60 20.14
C ASN A 522 -10.49 41.40 19.84
N ASN A 523 -10.13 40.36 19.07
CA ASN A 523 -8.76 39.96 18.78
C ASN A 523 -8.57 39.66 17.28
N PRO A 524 -8.61 40.69 16.40
CA PRO A 524 -8.62 40.50 14.96
C PRO A 524 -7.35 39.78 14.48
N LEU A 525 -7.54 38.89 13.50
CA LEU A 525 -6.45 38.15 12.89
C LEU A 525 -5.39 39.09 12.29
N LYS A 526 -4.12 38.72 12.47
CA LYS A 526 -2.97 39.47 12.00
C LYS A 526 -2.42 38.80 10.75
N SER A 527 -2.20 39.58 9.70
CA SER A 527 -1.70 39.08 8.42
C SER A 527 -0.31 39.60 8.10
N SER A 528 0.37 38.85 7.25
CA SER A 528 1.64 39.22 6.65
C SER A 528 1.78 38.56 5.28
N TYR A 529 2.67 39.08 4.47
CA TYR A 529 3.03 38.47 3.19
C TYR A 529 4.51 38.65 2.93
N GLY A 530 5.03 37.90 1.97
CA GLY A 530 6.44 38.02 1.68
C GLY A 530 6.96 37.09 0.60
N ILE A 531 8.27 37.13 0.47
CA ILE A 531 9.03 36.29 -0.44
C ILE A 531 9.99 35.42 0.35
N GLY A 532 10.17 34.19 -0.11
CA GLY A 532 11.06 33.23 0.53
C GLY A 532 11.96 32.55 -0.49
N LEU A 533 13.10 32.05 -0.02
CA LEU A 533 13.95 31.14 -0.75
C LEU A 533 14.12 29.87 0.08
N ARG A 534 13.96 28.71 -0.56
CA ARG A 534 14.33 27.42 0.00
C ARG A 534 15.53 26.86 -0.74
N ILE A 535 16.50 26.35 0.02
CA ILE A 535 17.60 25.52 -0.47
C ILE A 535 17.29 24.09 -0.05
N ILE A 536 16.84 23.27 -1.00
CA ILE A 536 16.47 21.87 -0.78
C ILE A 536 17.74 21.02 -0.69
N THR A 537 17.98 20.43 0.47
CA THR A 537 19.05 19.46 0.69
C THR A 537 18.47 18.04 0.83
N PRO A 538 19.29 16.98 0.73
CA PRO A 538 18.85 15.60 0.95
C PRO A 538 18.34 15.31 2.37
N VAL A 539 18.74 16.14 3.35
CA VAL A 539 18.39 15.94 4.77
C VAL A 539 17.22 16.82 5.15
N ILE A 540 17.35 18.14 4.98
CA ILE A 540 16.35 19.13 5.37
C ILE A 540 16.49 20.42 4.55
N PRO A 541 15.39 21.05 4.09
CA PRO A 541 15.46 22.36 3.44
C PRO A 541 15.99 23.45 4.38
N ILE A 542 16.73 24.41 3.84
CA ILE A 542 17.10 25.66 4.52
C ILE A 542 16.17 26.77 4.01
N ARG A 543 15.66 27.62 4.90
CA ARG A 543 14.65 28.63 4.64
C ARG A 543 15.17 30.02 4.98
N PHE A 544 14.98 30.93 4.04
CA PHE A 544 15.12 32.37 4.21
C PHE A 544 13.80 33.02 3.79
N ASP A 545 13.17 33.80 4.66
CA ASP A 545 11.90 34.47 4.38
C ASP A 545 12.00 35.96 4.72
N PHE A 546 11.67 36.81 3.77
CA PHE A 546 11.45 38.24 3.98
C PHE A 546 9.95 38.47 4.09
N ALA A 547 9.49 38.80 5.29
CA ALA A 547 8.08 38.94 5.63
C ALA A 547 7.74 40.38 5.99
N ILE A 548 6.64 40.88 5.46
CA ILE A 548 6.16 42.25 5.66
C ILE A 548 4.80 42.17 6.35
N ASN A 549 4.67 42.87 7.48
CA ASN A 549 3.40 43.19 8.09
C ASN A 549 3.10 44.70 7.89
N PRO A 550 1.92 45.21 8.27
CA PRO A 550 1.58 46.63 8.06
C PRO A 550 2.56 47.66 8.68
N ASN A 551 3.34 47.27 9.68
CA ASN A 551 4.16 48.18 10.49
C ASN A 551 5.67 47.99 10.29
N GLN A 552 6.12 46.76 9.98
CA GLN A 552 7.52 46.33 10.08
C GLN A 552 7.83 45.21 9.07
N THR A 553 9.11 45.12 8.71
CA THR A 553 9.66 44.04 7.90
C THR A 553 10.55 43.14 8.76
N PHE A 554 10.45 41.84 8.55
CA PHE A 554 11.21 40.83 9.28
C PHE A 554 11.97 39.94 8.30
N PHE A 555 13.18 39.56 8.68
CA PHE A 555 13.92 38.48 8.05
C PHE A 555 13.90 37.26 8.97
N HIS A 556 13.44 36.14 8.44
CA HIS A 556 13.32 34.87 9.15
C HIS A 556 14.25 33.84 8.53
N PHE A 557 15.04 33.18 9.38
CA PHE A 557 15.85 32.02 9.01
C PHE A 557 15.29 30.77 9.67
N GLY A 558 15.36 29.62 9.01
CA GLY A 558 14.99 28.37 9.65
C GLY A 558 15.31 27.13 8.83
N PHE A 559 15.07 25.98 9.44
CA PHE A 559 15.23 24.67 8.80
C PHE A 559 13.86 24.01 8.59
N GLY A 560 13.76 23.19 7.55
CA GLY A 560 12.54 22.50 7.18
C GLY A 560 11.57 23.34 6.36
N GLN A 561 10.52 22.68 5.89
CA GLN A 561 9.34 23.37 5.39
C GLN A 561 8.49 23.83 6.58
N ILE A 562 7.67 24.86 6.39
CA ILE A 562 6.72 25.33 7.41
C ILE A 562 5.58 24.31 7.63
N PHE A 563 5.34 23.39 6.68
CA PHE A 563 4.10 22.62 6.56
C PHE A 563 4.20 21.18 7.02
#